data_AF-A0A8I2BVV1-F1
#
_entry.id   AF-A0A8I2BVV1-F1
#
_cell.length_a   1.000
_cell.length_b   1.000
_cell.length_c   1.000
_cell.angle_alpha   90.00
_cell.angle_beta   90.00
_cell.angle_gamma   90.00
#
_symmetry.space_group_name_H-M   'P 1'
#
loop_
_entity.id
_entity.type
_entity.pdbx_description
1 polymer ?
#
loop_
_entity_poly.entity_id
_entity_poly.type
_entity_poly.pdbx_seq_one_letter_code
_entity_poly.pdbx_strand_id
1 'polypeptide(L)'
;MYYSIVENNRYCVVLRDGVVEKLIIELPTEALADEVAVQLQMAWLDGESWGKNEMKKQLDPDGYRSEISKAIESFKNRNHNEQKRHHHEVTEQYESQRNKVRQQVLRLKK
;
A
#
# COMPACT_ATOMS: atom_id res chain seq x y z
N MET A 1 -6.43 8.29 5.71
CA MET A 1 -5.94 7.05 6.34
C MET A 1 -7.13 6.21 6.77
N TYR A 2 -7.11 4.92 6.45
CA TYR A 2 -8.12 3.95 6.86
C TYR A 2 -7.70 3.27 8.18
N TYR A 3 -8.63 3.09 9.10
CA TYR A 3 -8.43 2.31 10.33
C TYR A 3 -9.76 1.74 10.84
N SER A 4 -9.70 0.77 11.73
CA SER A 4 -10.86 0.16 12.37
C SER A 4 -11.12 0.79 13.74
N ILE A 5 -12.40 0.85 14.13
CA ILE A 5 -12.85 1.24 15.47
C ILE A 5 -13.91 0.26 15.98
N VAL A 6 -14.09 0.23 17.29
CA VAL A 6 -15.18 -0.51 17.95
C VAL A 6 -16.07 0.50 18.64
N GLU A 7 -17.30 0.66 18.16
CA GLU A 7 -18.27 1.61 18.71
C GLU A 7 -19.61 0.92 18.94
N ASN A 8 -20.13 0.95 20.17
CA ASN A 8 -21.42 0.34 20.54
C ASN A 8 -21.57 -1.12 20.08
N ASN A 9 -20.50 -1.92 20.23
CA ASN A 9 -20.43 -3.32 19.79
C ASN A 9 -20.53 -3.51 18.26
N ARG A 10 -20.26 -2.45 17.49
CA ARG A 10 -20.13 -2.47 16.03
C ARG A 10 -18.68 -2.34 15.64
N TYR A 11 -18.28 -3.03 14.57
CA TYR A 11 -16.91 -3.02 14.06
C TYR A 11 -16.88 -2.22 12.78
N CYS A 12 -16.31 -1.03 12.82
CA CYS A 12 -16.42 -0.08 11.72
C CYS A 12 -15.04 0.24 11.14
N VAL A 13 -14.99 0.43 9.82
CA VAL A 13 -13.84 1.00 9.14
C VAL A 13 -14.11 2.48 8.90
N VAL A 14 -13.15 3.31 9.28
CA VAL A 14 -13.22 4.76 9.22
C VAL A 14 -12.11 5.28 8.32
N LEU A 15 -12.43 6.29 7.52
CA LEU A 15 -11.48 7.09 6.78
C LEU A 15 -11.28 8.42 7.52
N ARG A 16 -10.03 8.74 7.88
CA ARG A 16 -9.64 10.05 8.40
C ARG A 16 -8.76 10.79 7.39
N ASP A 17 -9.18 12.01 7.04
CA ASP A 17 -8.47 12.94 6.14
C ASP A 17 -7.76 14.07 6.93
N GLY A 18 -7.22 13.75 8.11
CA GLY A 18 -6.59 14.72 9.01
C GLY A 18 -7.53 15.72 9.72
N VAL A 19 -8.73 15.96 9.19
CA VAL A 19 -9.73 16.88 9.76
C VAL A 19 -11.05 16.19 10.08
N VAL A 20 -11.53 15.34 9.16
CA VAL A 20 -12.83 14.68 9.27
C VAL A 20 -12.66 13.18 9.30
N GLU A 21 -13.48 12.53 10.11
CA GLU A 21 -13.68 11.09 10.13
C GLU A 21 -14.98 10.72 9.43
N LYS A 22 -14.92 9.73 8.55
CA LYS A 22 -16.07 9.22 7.84
C LYS A 22 -16.13 7.71 7.98
N LEU A 23 -17.25 7.21 8.51
CA LEU A 23 -17.55 5.78 8.51
C LEU A 23 -17.73 5.29 7.07
N ILE A 24 -17.00 4.24 6.72
CA ILE A 24 -16.97 3.67 5.37
C ILE A 24 -17.84 2.42 5.30
N ILE A 25 -17.65 1.50 6.24
CA ILE A 25 -18.34 0.22 6.28
C ILE A 25 -18.39 -0.31 7.71
N GLU A 26 -19.49 -0.99 8.03
CA GLU A 26 -19.64 -1.80 9.25
C GLU A 26 -19.48 -3.28 8.89
N LEU A 27 -18.77 -4.02 9.74
CA LEU A 27 -18.40 -5.40 9.51
C LEU A 27 -18.84 -6.27 10.71
N PRO A 28 -19.08 -7.58 10.47
CA PRO A 28 -19.59 -8.49 11.49
C PRO A 28 -18.58 -8.81 12.60
N THR A 29 -17.28 -8.65 12.36
CA THR A 29 -16.23 -8.96 13.34
C THR A 29 -15.12 -7.92 13.33
N GLU A 30 -14.49 -7.76 14.50
CA GLU A 30 -13.33 -6.88 14.70
C GLU A 30 -12.15 -7.27 13.80
N ALA A 31 -11.85 -8.57 13.72
CA ALA A 31 -10.76 -9.08 12.90
C ALA A 31 -10.95 -8.74 11.41
N LEU A 32 -12.19 -8.82 10.92
CA LEU A 32 -12.50 -8.46 9.55
C LEU A 32 -12.40 -6.94 9.34
N ALA A 33 -12.84 -6.12 10.30
CA ALA A 33 -12.67 -4.68 10.24
C ALA A 33 -11.20 -4.26 10.20
N ASP A 34 -10.36 -4.86 11.03
CA ASP A 34 -8.91 -4.64 11.03
C ASP A 34 -8.29 -5.01 9.67
N GLU A 35 -8.65 -6.18 9.12
CA GLU A 35 -8.12 -6.64 7.84
C GLU A 35 -8.54 -5.75 6.68
N VAL A 36 -9.82 -5.39 6.60
CA VAL A 36 -10.34 -4.50 5.56
C VAL A 36 -9.68 -3.12 5.66
N ALA A 37 -9.51 -2.57 6.87
CA ALA A 37 -8.83 -1.29 7.05
C ALA A 37 -7.38 -1.34 6.56
N VAL A 38 -6.64 -2.43 6.85
CA VAL A 38 -5.27 -2.61 6.36
C VAL A 38 -5.24 -2.72 4.83
N GLN A 39 -6.13 -3.50 4.23
CA GLN A 39 -6.18 -3.66 2.76
C GLN A 39 -6.51 -2.34 2.07
N LEU A 40 -7.48 -1.57 2.59
CA LEU A 40 -7.82 -0.25 2.06
C LEU A 40 -6.65 0.73 2.20
N GLN A 41 -5.93 0.71 3.33
CA GLN A 41 -4.76 1.56 3.51
C GLN A 41 -3.61 1.16 2.57
N MET A 42 -3.39 -0.13 2.32
CA MET A 42 -2.42 -0.59 1.33
C MET A 42 -2.81 -0.14 -0.08
N ALA A 43 -4.07 -0.35 -0.49
CA ALA A 43 -4.56 0.06 -1.80
C ALA A 43 -4.46 1.58 -2.03
N TRP A 44 -4.67 2.39 -0.97
CA TRP A 44 -4.44 3.83 -1.04
C TRP A 44 -2.98 4.18 -1.34
N LEU A 45 -2.03 3.54 -0.64
CA LEU A 45 -0.59 3.76 -0.85
C LEU A 45 -0.15 3.35 -2.26
N ASP A 46 -0.66 2.21 -2.74
CA ASP A 46 -0.39 1.74 -4.10
C ASP A 46 -0.95 2.71 -5.14
N GLY A 47 -2.17 3.21 -4.92
CA GLY A 47 -2.79 4.23 -5.77
C GLY A 47 -2.01 5.55 -5.79
N GLU A 48 -1.50 6.01 -4.65
CA GLU A 48 -0.66 7.20 -4.56
C GLU A 48 0.66 7.03 -5.33
N SER A 49 1.31 5.87 -5.18
CA SER A 49 2.52 5.50 -5.91
C SER A 49 2.27 5.47 -7.42
N TRP A 50 1.16 4.84 -7.83
CA TRP A 50 0.75 4.80 -9.23
C TRP A 50 0.51 6.20 -9.81
N GLY A 51 -0.21 7.06 -9.08
CA GLY A 51 -0.45 8.44 -9.49
C GLY A 51 0.85 9.24 -9.69
N LYS A 52 1.83 9.09 -8.77
CA LYS A 52 3.15 9.71 -8.91
C LYS A 52 3.89 9.23 -10.16
N ASN A 53 3.83 7.93 -10.45
CA ASN A 53 4.45 7.35 -11.64
C ASN A 53 3.79 7.85 -12.94
N GLU A 54 2.46 7.95 -12.98
CA GLU A 54 1.76 8.47 -14.16
C GLU A 54 2.05 9.96 -14.36
N MET A 55 2.13 10.76 -13.29
CA MET A 55 2.57 12.15 -13.38
C MET A 55 4.00 12.26 -13.93
N LYS A 56 4.94 11.43 -13.45
CA LYS A 56 6.32 11.43 -13.94
C LYS A 56 6.37 11.19 -15.45
N LYS A 57 5.62 10.20 -15.93
CA LYS A 57 5.48 9.87 -17.35
C LYS A 57 4.89 11.01 -18.18
N GLN A 58 3.96 11.79 -17.63
CA GLN A 58 3.37 12.94 -18.33
C GLN A 58 4.30 14.16 -18.36
N LEU A 59 5.04 14.40 -17.27
CA LEU A 59 5.94 15.55 -17.15
C LEU A 59 7.26 15.37 -17.92
N ASP A 60 7.81 14.15 -17.94
CA ASP A 60 9.05 13.80 -18.64
C ASP A 60 8.92 12.42 -19.31
N PRO A 61 8.23 12.35 -20.47
CA PRO A 61 7.98 11.09 -21.15
C PRO A 61 9.27 10.42 -21.65
N ASP A 62 10.27 11.20 -22.07
CA ASP A 62 11.52 10.68 -22.62
C ASP A 62 12.46 10.17 -21.52
N GLY A 63 12.58 10.90 -20.41
CA GLY A 63 13.30 10.43 -19.24
C GLY A 63 12.69 9.17 -18.65
N TYR A 64 11.35 9.13 -18.53
CA TYR A 64 10.63 7.94 -18.06
C TYR A 64 10.87 6.72 -18.97
N ARG A 65 10.80 6.89 -20.30
CA ARG A 65 11.13 5.81 -21.25
C ARG A 65 12.57 5.33 -21.08
N SER A 66 13.53 6.25 -20.97
CA SER A 66 14.94 5.90 -20.77
C SER A 66 15.16 5.09 -19.50
N GLU A 67 14.54 5.49 -18.38
CA GLU A 67 14.62 4.77 -17.11
C GLU A 67 14.03 3.36 -17.21
N ILE A 68 12.86 3.21 -17.84
CA ILE A 68 12.25 1.89 -18.06
C ILE A 68 13.15 1.01 -18.92
N SER A 69 13.69 1.54 -20.02
CA SER A 69 14.59 0.79 -20.90
C SER A 69 15.82 0.29 -20.14
N LYS A 70 16.44 1.15 -19.31
CA LYS A 70 17.57 0.76 -18.45
C LYS A 70 17.17 -0.30 -17.42
N ALA A 71 16.00 -0.16 -16.81
CA ALA A 71 15.50 -1.15 -15.84
C ALA A 71 15.30 -2.52 -16.50
N ILE A 72 14.66 -2.57 -17.67
CA ILE A 72 14.44 -3.80 -18.44
C ILE A 72 15.77 -4.43 -18.86
N GLU A 73 16.72 -3.64 -19.35
CA GLU A 73 18.03 -4.12 -19.74
C GLU A 73 18.80 -4.68 -18.55
N SER A 74 18.78 -3.99 -17.41
CA SER A 74 19.38 -4.49 -16.17
C SER A 74 18.76 -5.81 -15.72
N PHE A 75 17.44 -5.98 -15.89
CA PHE A 75 16.74 -7.21 -15.53
C PHE A 75 17.11 -8.37 -16.46
N LYS A 76 17.22 -8.11 -17.77
CA LYS A 76 17.65 -9.11 -18.76
C LYS A 76 19.09 -9.57 -18.52
N ASN A 77 19.95 -8.66 -18.08
CA ASN A 77 21.36 -8.95 -17.83
C ASN A 77 21.61 -9.65 -16.48
N ARG A 78 20.59 -9.77 -15.61
CA ARG A 78 20.72 -10.49 -14.33
C ARG A 78 20.75 -11.99 -14.53
N ASN A 79 21.58 -12.65 -13.74
CA ASN A 79 21.59 -14.11 -13.67
C ASN A 79 20.40 -14.65 -12.84
N HIS A 80 20.15 -15.97 -12.92
CA HIS A 80 19.02 -16.60 -12.25
C HIS A 80 19.03 -16.45 -10.71
N ASN A 81 20.21 -16.44 -10.09
CA ASN A 81 20.34 -16.27 -8.65
C ASN A 81 20.04 -14.83 -8.22
N GLU A 82 20.45 -13.84 -9.03
CA GLU A 82 20.12 -12.43 -8.82
C GLU A 82 18.63 -12.15 -9.01
N GLN A 83 17.98 -12.80 -9.98
CA GLN A 83 16.52 -12.71 -10.15
C GLN A 83 15.78 -13.28 -8.94
N LYS A 84 16.20 -14.44 -8.43
CA LYS A 84 15.62 -15.02 -7.20
C LYS A 84 15.82 -14.12 -5.99
N ARG A 85 17.04 -13.58 -5.81
CA ARG A 85 17.35 -12.66 -4.71
C ARG A 85 16.49 -11.41 -4.78
N HIS A 86 16.38 -10.82 -5.97
CA HIS A 86 15.54 -9.65 -6.18
C HIS A 86 14.06 -9.93 -5.89
N HIS A 87 13.54 -11.09 -6.30
CA HIS A 87 12.16 -11.47 -5.99
C HIS A 87 11.93 -11.60 -4.48
N HIS A 88 12.90 -12.21 -3.77
CA HIS A 88 12.86 -12.30 -2.32
C HIS A 88 12.90 -10.91 -1.66
N GLU A 89 13.82 -10.03 -2.08
CA GLU A 89 13.93 -8.65 -1.58
C GLU A 89 12.61 -7.87 -1.75
N VAL A 90 11.96 -7.99 -2.92
CA VAL A 90 10.66 -7.34 -3.18
C VAL A 90 9.57 -7.89 -2.25
N THR A 91 9.57 -9.20 -2.01
CA THR A 91 8.59 -9.86 -1.13
C THR A 91 8.78 -9.43 0.32
N GLU A 92 10.01 -9.36 0.80
CA GLU A 92 10.33 -8.89 2.16
C GLU A 92 9.95 -7.42 2.35
N GLN A 93 10.19 -6.57 1.35
CA GLN A 93 9.78 -5.18 1.37
C GLN A 93 8.25 -5.04 1.46
N TYR A 94 7.51 -5.82 0.67
CA TYR A 94 6.05 -5.83 0.71
C TYR A 94 5.51 -6.26 2.09
N GLU A 95 6.02 -7.36 2.65
CA GLU A 95 5.62 -7.83 3.98
C GLU A 95 6.00 -6.82 5.08
N SER A 96 7.18 -6.19 4.98
CA SER A 96 7.59 -5.12 5.90
C SER A 96 6.64 -3.93 5.84
N GLN A 97 6.24 -3.50 4.64
CA GLN A 97 5.30 -2.40 4.44
C GLN A 97 3.92 -2.77 5.00
N ARG A 98 3.41 -3.95 4.69
CA ARG A 98 2.14 -4.46 5.21
C ARG A 98 2.13 -4.47 6.74
N ASN A 99 3.20 -4.96 7.36
CA ASN A 99 3.33 -4.97 8.82
C ASN A 99 3.36 -3.55 9.41
N LYS A 100 4.06 -2.60 8.78
CA LYS A 100 4.04 -1.18 9.20
C LYS A 100 2.65 -0.59 9.12
N VAL A 101 1.94 -0.80 8.02
CA VAL A 101 0.55 -0.34 7.85
C VAL A 101 -0.35 -0.95 8.91
N ARG A 102 -0.24 -2.26 9.16
CA ARG A 102 -1.00 -2.93 10.21
C ARG A 102 -0.77 -2.31 11.59
N GLN A 103 0.48 -2.04 11.95
CA GLN A 103 0.82 -1.37 13.21
C GLN A 103 0.23 0.04 13.29
N GLN A 104 0.25 0.80 12.19
CA GLN A 104 -0.35 2.14 12.14
C GLN A 104 -1.87 2.10 12.29
N VAL A 105 -2.55 1.18 11.60
CA VAL A 105 -4.01 0.97 11.70
C VAL A 105 -4.41 0.63 13.14
N LEU A 106 -3.71 -0.32 13.76
CA LEU A 106 -3.99 -0.74 15.14
C LEU A 106 -3.75 0.37 16.17
N ARG A 107 -2.78 1.27 15.95
CA ARG A 107 -2.53 2.41 16.85
C ARG A 107 -3.68 3.41 16.89
N LEU A 108 -4.49 3.47 15.85
CA LEU A 108 -5.62 4.39 15.72
C LEU A 108 -6.94 3.80 16.22
N LYS A 109 -6.94 2.54 16.65
CA LYS A 109 -8.10 1.77 17.14
C LYS A 109 -8.61 2.21 18.52
N LYS A 110 -8.51 3.50 18.85
CA LYS A 110 -8.95 4.03 20.15
C LYS A 110 -10.43 4.39 20.13
#